data_AF-H2Y3M4-F1
#
_entry.id   AF-H2Y3M4-F1
#
_cell.length_a   1.000
_cell.length_b   1.000
_cell.length_c   1.000
_cell.angle_alpha   90.00
_cell.angle_beta   90.00
_cell.angle_gamma   90.00
#
_symmetry.space_group_name_H-M   'P 1'
#
loop_
_entity.id
_entity.type
_entity.pdbx_description
1 polymer ?
#
loop_
_entity_poly.entity_id
_entity_poly.type
_entity_poly.pdbx_seq_one_letter_code
_entity_poly.pdbx_strand_id
1 'polypeptide(L)'
;MARLRECLTKLQQSLLDSDYIQVEVQIKEISQLCNQRFSKQELGLYCSLLLNKSSGILLVLNKNVSLAGLKPSRDLVLTFLVTFVPRVGSYVLQYVDDLRSSCLNVFRSDGYSRNREKALQIFNKLIENRKVGINFDGDYIRELVSNNLFKELAKSASKTTSSVCCQVFQVLGSLARYFPGHMTT
;
A
#
# COMPACT_ATOMS: atom_id res chain seq x y z
N MET A 1 -0.04 -10.24 20.52
CA MET A 1 1.36 -9.89 20.19
C MET A 1 2.24 -11.09 19.82
N ALA A 2 2.46 -12.09 20.68
CA ALA A 2 3.32 -13.25 20.37
C ALA A 2 2.91 -13.98 19.07
N ARG A 3 1.61 -14.26 18.92
CA ARG A 3 1.04 -14.88 17.71
C ARG A 3 1.31 -14.09 16.43
N LEU A 4 1.21 -12.75 16.46
CA LEU A 4 1.47 -11.94 15.27
C LEU A 4 2.93 -12.05 14.82
N ARG A 5 3.88 -12.03 15.77
CA ARG A 5 5.32 -12.19 15.46
C ARG A 5 5.60 -13.57 14.89
N GLU A 6 4.94 -14.60 15.42
CA GLU A 6 5.04 -15.97 14.89
C GLU A 6 4.55 -16.05 13.44
N CYS A 7 3.36 -15.50 13.13
CA CYS A 7 2.84 -15.46 11.76
C CYS A 7 3.75 -14.67 10.81
N LEU A 8 4.31 -13.55 11.25
CA LEU A 8 5.27 -12.77 10.44
C LEU A 8 6.56 -13.55 10.17
N THR A 9 7.04 -14.33 11.14
CA THR A 9 8.22 -15.19 10.96
C THR A 9 7.93 -16.31 9.98
N LYS A 10 6.76 -16.96 10.10
CA LYS A 10 6.29 -17.98 9.14
C LYS A 10 6.14 -17.40 7.73
N LEU A 11 5.56 -16.21 7.61
CA LEU A 11 5.44 -15.49 6.34
C LEU A 11 6.81 -15.26 5.68
N GLN A 12 7.80 -14.82 6.44
CA GLN A 12 9.16 -14.62 5.94
C GLN A 12 9.77 -15.93 5.44
N GLN A 13 9.63 -17.01 6.22
CA GLN A 13 10.13 -18.32 5.85
C GLN A 13 9.47 -18.83 4.55
N SER A 14 8.14 -18.76 4.46
CA SER A 14 7.42 -19.16 3.24
C SER A 14 7.79 -18.31 2.01
N LEU A 15 8.11 -17.02 2.21
CA LEU A 15 8.63 -16.16 1.13
C LEU A 15 10.05 -16.52 0.66
N LEU A 16 10.87 -17.09 1.54
CA LEU A 16 12.19 -17.64 1.20
C LEU A 16 12.04 -18.97 0.46
N ASP A 17 11.18 -19.84 0.96
CA ASP A 17 10.91 -21.17 0.39
C ASP A 17 10.08 -21.10 -0.91
N SER A 18 9.61 -19.90 -1.28
CA SER A 18 8.72 -19.66 -2.42
C SER A 18 7.41 -20.45 -2.37
N ASP A 19 6.95 -20.79 -1.16
CA ASP A 19 5.66 -21.42 -0.90
C ASP A 19 4.56 -20.35 -0.86
N TYR A 20 4.10 -19.95 -2.05
CA TYR A 20 3.12 -18.89 -2.20
C TYR A 20 1.74 -19.23 -1.61
N ILE A 21 1.41 -20.53 -1.50
CA ILE A 21 0.16 -20.97 -0.88
C ILE A 21 0.22 -20.67 0.61
N GLN A 22 1.33 -21.00 1.27
CA GLN A 22 1.51 -20.65 2.69
C GLN A 22 1.61 -19.16 2.93
N VAL A 23 2.23 -18.40 2.02
CA VAL A 23 2.22 -16.93 2.09
C VAL A 23 0.78 -16.39 2.15
N GLU A 24 -0.12 -16.87 1.30
CA GLU A 24 -1.53 -16.46 1.33
C GLU A 24 -2.23 -16.83 2.64
N VAL A 25 -1.99 -18.03 3.17
CA VAL A 25 -2.54 -18.49 4.45
C VAL A 25 -2.10 -17.57 5.58
N GLN A 26 -0.80 -17.26 5.66
CA GLN A 26 -0.25 -16.39 6.70
C GLN A 26 -0.79 -14.96 6.60
N ILE A 27 -0.96 -14.40 5.38
CA ILE A 27 -1.55 -13.07 5.22
C ILE A 27 -3.00 -13.04 5.70
N LYS A 28 -3.79 -14.08 5.40
CA LYS A 28 -5.18 -14.18 5.87
C LYS A 28 -5.24 -14.25 7.39
N GLU A 29 -4.39 -15.06 8.00
CA GLU A 29 -4.31 -15.18 9.46
C GLU A 29 -3.90 -13.86 10.11
N ILE A 30 -2.87 -13.19 9.59
CA ILE A 30 -2.44 -11.86 10.05
C ILE A 30 -3.59 -10.86 9.94
N SER A 31 -4.30 -10.85 8.81
CA SER A 31 -5.43 -9.93 8.58
C SER A 31 -6.57 -10.18 9.59
N GLN A 32 -6.88 -11.44 9.87
CA GLN A 32 -7.89 -11.82 10.87
C GLN A 32 -7.49 -11.42 12.29
N LEU A 33 -6.24 -11.70 12.67
CA LEU A 33 -5.69 -11.27 13.95
C LEU A 33 -5.81 -9.75 14.10
N CYS A 34 -5.51 -9.00 13.04
CA CYS A 34 -5.52 -7.55 13.07
C CYS A 34 -6.93 -6.92 13.03
N ASN A 35 -7.97 -7.68 12.70
CA ASN A 35 -9.36 -7.20 12.70
C ASN A 35 -10.00 -7.13 14.10
N GLN A 36 -9.38 -7.74 15.11
CA GLN A 36 -9.83 -7.63 16.50
C GLN A 36 -9.71 -6.19 17.02
N ARG A 37 -10.62 -5.73 17.90
CA ARG A 37 -10.52 -4.39 18.50
C ARG A 37 -9.28 -4.34 19.39
N PHE A 38 -8.41 -3.37 19.13
CA PHE A 38 -7.20 -3.13 19.90
C PHE A 38 -7.29 -1.80 20.64
N SER A 39 -6.65 -1.70 21.80
CA SER A 39 -6.38 -0.43 22.44
C SER A 39 -5.46 0.44 21.58
N LYS A 40 -5.41 1.75 21.85
CA LYS A 40 -4.53 2.68 21.11
C LYS A 40 -3.05 2.32 21.22
N GLN A 41 -2.61 1.77 22.35
CA GLN A 41 -1.22 1.38 22.59
C GLN A 41 -0.85 0.14 21.77
N GLU A 42 -1.77 -0.84 21.70
CA GLU A 42 -1.60 -2.02 20.85
C GLU A 42 -1.58 -1.65 19.36
N LEU A 43 -2.41 -0.71 18.90
CA LEU A 43 -2.40 -0.27 17.51
C LEU A 43 -1.04 0.26 17.04
N GLY A 44 -0.34 1.04 17.88
CA GLY A 44 1.00 1.52 17.58
C GLY A 44 2.00 0.38 17.38
N LEU A 45 2.01 -0.58 18.31
CA LEU A 45 2.91 -1.75 18.25
C LEU A 45 2.60 -2.66 17.05
N TYR A 46 1.32 -2.89 16.75
CA TYR A 46 0.91 -3.66 15.57
C TYR A 46 1.33 -2.97 14.28
N CYS A 47 1.13 -1.65 14.20
CA CYS A 47 1.58 -0.83 13.08
C CYS A 47 3.09 -1.03 12.84
N SER A 48 3.89 -0.95 13.90
CA SER A 48 5.35 -1.12 13.80
C SER A 48 5.81 -2.50 13.34
N LEU A 49 5.12 -3.57 13.75
CA LEU A 49 5.46 -4.93 13.32
C LEU A 49 5.03 -5.18 11.87
N LEU A 50 3.83 -4.75 11.50
CA LEU A 50 3.23 -5.04 10.21
C LEU A 50 3.87 -4.22 9.09
N LEU A 51 4.12 -2.93 9.33
CA LEU A 51 4.59 -2.01 8.29
C LEU A 51 6.11 -1.92 8.21
N ASN A 52 6.84 -2.74 8.97
CA ASN A 52 8.28 -2.83 8.79
C ASN A 52 8.61 -3.38 7.40
N LYS A 53 9.42 -2.66 6.62
CA LYS A 53 9.79 -3.04 5.25
C LYS A 53 10.55 -4.36 5.12
N SER A 54 11.27 -4.76 6.16
CA SER A 54 12.19 -5.91 6.16
C SER A 54 11.64 -7.14 6.85
N SER A 55 10.64 -6.97 7.73
CA SER A 55 10.09 -8.09 8.52
C SER A 55 8.57 -8.16 8.49
N GLY A 56 7.90 -7.14 7.94
CA GLY A 56 6.45 -7.01 7.95
C GLY A 56 5.78 -7.53 6.68
N ILE A 57 4.49 -7.21 6.55
CA ILE A 57 3.68 -7.61 5.39
C ILE A 57 4.08 -6.86 4.10
N LEU A 58 4.79 -5.74 4.22
CA LEU A 58 5.29 -4.98 3.06
C LEU A 58 6.32 -5.76 2.25
N LEU A 59 6.97 -6.77 2.84
CA LEU A 59 7.85 -7.69 2.10
C LEU A 59 7.17 -8.32 0.88
N VAL A 60 5.87 -8.64 1.00
CA VAL A 60 5.08 -9.25 -0.08
C VAL A 60 4.90 -8.26 -1.24
N LEU A 61 4.80 -6.96 -0.96
CA LEU A 61 4.68 -5.91 -1.97
C LEU A 61 6.03 -5.51 -2.57
N ASN A 62 7.11 -5.62 -1.79
CA ASN A 62 8.47 -5.26 -2.19
C ASN A 62 9.20 -6.40 -2.94
N LYS A 63 8.78 -7.66 -2.77
CA LYS A 63 9.23 -8.77 -3.63
C LYS A 63 8.82 -8.50 -5.07
N ASN A 64 9.63 -9.01 -6.01
CA ASN A 64 9.49 -8.74 -7.44
C ASN A 64 8.03 -8.90 -7.91
N VAL A 65 7.43 -7.78 -8.33
CA VAL A 65 6.01 -7.66 -8.69
C VAL A 65 5.66 -8.56 -9.89
N SER A 66 6.65 -8.91 -10.72
CA SER A 66 6.51 -9.83 -11.84
C SER A 66 6.37 -11.30 -11.42
N LEU A 67 6.60 -11.65 -10.16
CA LEU A 67 6.34 -13.00 -9.64
C LEU A 67 4.84 -13.28 -9.64
N ALA A 68 4.39 -14.06 -10.63
CA ALA A 68 2.98 -14.37 -10.84
C ALA A 68 2.34 -15.09 -9.64
N GLY A 69 3.08 -15.97 -8.96
CA GLY A 69 2.61 -16.70 -7.78
C GLY A 69 2.24 -15.80 -6.59
N LEU A 70 2.83 -14.60 -6.51
CA LEU A 70 2.53 -13.65 -5.43
C LEU A 70 1.35 -12.71 -5.75
N LYS A 71 0.76 -12.78 -6.95
CA LYS A 71 -0.36 -11.90 -7.33
C LYS A 71 -1.53 -11.94 -6.34
N PRO A 72 -2.04 -13.11 -5.91
CA PRO A 72 -3.16 -13.17 -4.97
C PRO A 72 -2.74 -12.75 -3.56
N SER A 73 -1.51 -13.11 -3.14
CA SER A 73 -0.92 -12.63 -1.89
C SER A 73 -0.86 -11.10 -1.81
N ARG A 74 -0.43 -10.43 -2.89
CA ARG A 74 -0.43 -8.96 -2.96
C ARG A 74 -1.85 -8.39 -2.86
N ASP A 75 -2.83 -9.00 -3.52
CA ASP A 75 -4.23 -8.57 -3.43
C ASP A 75 -4.73 -8.62 -1.97
N LEU A 76 -4.41 -9.69 -1.23
CA LEU A 76 -4.77 -9.84 0.17
C LEU A 76 -4.11 -8.76 1.05
N VAL A 77 -2.80 -8.51 0.87
CA VAL A 77 -2.08 -7.47 1.62
C VAL A 77 -2.67 -6.09 1.33
N LEU A 78 -2.91 -5.75 0.07
CA LEU A 78 -3.46 -4.46 -0.31
C LEU A 78 -4.89 -4.28 0.23
N THR A 79 -5.71 -5.33 0.18
CA THR A 79 -7.07 -5.31 0.76
C THR A 79 -7.03 -5.02 2.25
N PHE A 80 -6.12 -5.68 2.96
CA PHE A 80 -5.90 -5.43 4.38
C PHE A 80 -5.44 -3.98 4.64
N LEU A 81 -4.46 -3.49 3.89
CA LEU A 81 -3.92 -2.14 4.07
C LEU A 81 -4.97 -1.03 3.80
N VAL A 82 -5.86 -1.22 2.83
CA VAL A 82 -6.98 -0.29 2.53
C VAL A 82 -7.85 -0.03 3.76
N THR A 83 -8.06 -1.03 4.63
CA THR A 83 -8.87 -0.90 5.84
C THR A 83 -8.03 -0.59 7.09
N PHE A 84 -6.80 -1.09 7.14
CA PHE A 84 -5.91 -0.93 8.29
C PHE A 84 -5.34 0.49 8.41
N VAL A 85 -4.90 1.11 7.31
CA VAL A 85 -4.23 2.43 7.32
C VAL A 85 -5.10 3.53 7.94
N PRO A 86 -6.39 3.70 7.57
CA PRO A 86 -7.26 4.68 8.22
C PRO A 86 -7.47 4.40 9.71
N ARG A 87 -7.48 3.12 10.09
CA ARG A 87 -7.74 2.68 11.47
C ARG A 87 -6.59 2.98 12.41
N VAL A 88 -5.34 2.87 11.96
CA VAL A 88 -4.15 3.18 12.79
C VAL A 88 -3.86 4.68 12.89
N GLY A 89 -4.44 5.51 12.02
CA GLY A 89 -4.34 6.96 12.11
C GLY A 89 -2.89 7.45 12.05
N SER A 90 -2.47 8.28 13.02
CA SER A 90 -1.14 8.88 13.05
C SER A 90 -0.01 7.87 13.28
N TYR A 91 -0.26 6.65 13.74
CA TYR A 91 0.82 5.65 13.88
C TYR A 91 1.44 5.21 12.55
N VAL A 92 0.77 5.48 11.42
CA VAL A 92 1.29 5.19 10.08
C VAL A 92 2.44 6.14 9.67
N LEU A 93 2.59 7.28 10.37
CA LEU A 93 3.56 8.35 10.11
C LEU A 93 4.96 7.85 9.79
N GLN A 94 5.47 6.97 10.63
CA GLN A 94 6.85 6.47 10.55
C GLN A 94 7.08 5.51 9.38
N TYR A 95 6.00 5.08 8.71
CA TYR A 95 6.01 4.09 7.63
C TYR A 95 5.47 4.65 6.33
N VAL A 96 5.20 5.96 6.25
CA VAL A 96 4.62 6.58 5.06
C VAL A 96 5.51 6.38 3.85
N ASP A 97 6.82 6.61 3.96
CA ASP A 97 7.74 6.49 2.82
C ASP A 97 7.83 5.04 2.31
N ASP A 98 7.87 4.06 3.22
CA ASP A 98 7.86 2.63 2.89
C ASP A 98 6.53 2.24 2.22
N LEU A 99 5.39 2.62 2.79
CA LEU A 99 4.07 2.37 2.19
C LEU A 99 3.93 3.03 0.82
N ARG A 100 4.39 4.28 0.71
CA ARG A 100 4.32 5.08 -0.52
C ARG A 100 5.12 4.41 -1.62
N SER A 101 6.37 4.04 -1.34
CA SER A 101 7.25 3.38 -2.30
C SER A 101 6.72 2.00 -2.72
N SER A 102 6.25 1.17 -1.76
CA SER A 102 5.63 -0.12 -2.05
C SER A 102 4.38 0.03 -2.94
N CYS A 103 3.48 0.95 -2.61
CA CYS A 103 2.25 1.16 -3.38
C CYS A 103 2.55 1.70 -4.79
N LEU A 104 3.49 2.63 -4.91
CA LEU A 104 3.88 3.18 -6.20
C LEU A 104 4.52 2.13 -7.10
N ASN A 105 5.35 1.24 -6.53
CA ASN A 105 5.93 0.10 -7.25
C ASN A 105 4.84 -0.86 -7.77
N VAL A 106 3.87 -1.22 -6.92
CA VAL A 106 2.72 -2.04 -7.33
C VAL A 106 1.91 -1.34 -8.44
N PHE A 107 1.65 -0.04 -8.32
CA PHE A 107 0.91 0.71 -9.33
C PHE A 107 1.61 0.72 -10.70
N ARG A 108 2.95 0.88 -10.70
CA ARG A 108 3.79 0.95 -11.91
C ARG A 108 3.94 -0.41 -12.59
N SER A 109 4.11 -1.48 -11.81
CA SER A 109 4.64 -2.75 -12.31
C SER A 109 3.69 -3.95 -12.19
N ASP A 110 2.60 -3.86 -11.43
CA ASP A 110 1.66 -4.98 -11.31
C ASP A 110 0.76 -5.08 -12.54
N GLY A 111 0.73 -6.25 -13.19
CA GLY A 111 -0.14 -6.51 -14.33
C GLY A 111 -1.61 -6.69 -13.96
N TYR A 112 -1.97 -6.77 -12.67
CA TYR A 112 -3.34 -6.94 -12.20
C TYR A 112 -3.97 -5.62 -11.77
N SER A 113 -4.97 -5.16 -12.53
CA SER A 113 -5.63 -3.87 -12.32
C SER A 113 -6.19 -3.69 -10.91
N ARG A 114 -6.70 -4.76 -10.28
CA ARG A 114 -7.20 -4.72 -8.90
C ARG A 114 -6.12 -4.37 -7.87
N ASN A 115 -4.90 -4.90 -8.03
CA ASN A 115 -3.78 -4.56 -7.14
C ASN A 115 -3.39 -3.09 -7.31
N ARG A 116 -3.29 -2.63 -8.57
CA ARG A 116 -2.97 -1.24 -8.90
C ARG A 116 -4.01 -0.28 -8.32
N GLU A 117 -5.29 -0.61 -8.44
CA GLU A 117 -6.41 0.15 -7.90
C GLU A 117 -6.29 0.28 -6.37
N LYS A 118 -6.11 -0.82 -5.64
CA LYS A 118 -5.97 -0.80 -4.18
C LYS A 118 -4.72 -0.06 -3.71
N ALA A 119 -3.62 -0.15 -4.46
CA ALA A 119 -2.41 0.62 -4.17
C ALA A 119 -2.67 2.13 -4.24
N LEU A 120 -3.41 2.59 -5.26
CA LEU A 120 -3.83 4.01 -5.36
C LEU A 120 -4.82 4.40 -4.26
N GLN A 121 -5.73 3.52 -3.85
CA GLN A 121 -6.64 3.78 -2.72
C GLN A 121 -5.88 4.01 -1.41
N ILE A 122 -4.85 3.18 -1.13
CA ILE A 122 -3.99 3.35 0.04
C ILE A 122 -3.25 4.68 -0.05
N PHE A 123 -2.68 4.98 -1.22
CA PHE A 123 -1.99 6.24 -1.48
C PHE A 123 -2.88 7.46 -1.22
N ASN A 124 -4.13 7.42 -1.72
CA ASN A 124 -5.11 8.48 -1.53
C ASN A 124 -5.45 8.65 -0.03
N LYS A 125 -5.63 7.54 0.70
CA LYS A 125 -5.86 7.58 2.16
C LYS A 125 -4.70 8.19 2.93
N LEU A 126 -3.46 8.00 2.49
CA LEU A 126 -2.28 8.64 3.08
C LEU A 126 -2.33 10.16 2.86
N ILE A 127 -2.63 10.61 1.63
CA ILE A 127 -2.78 12.04 1.31
C ILE A 127 -3.88 12.69 2.13
N GLU A 128 -5.06 12.06 2.21
CA GLU A 128 -6.23 12.60 2.92
C GLU A 128 -6.02 12.70 4.44
N ASN A 129 -5.12 11.89 5.00
CA ASN A 129 -4.90 11.84 6.43
C ASN A 129 -3.99 12.98 6.91
N ARG A 130 -4.58 14.18 7.05
CA ARG A 130 -3.94 15.41 7.56
C ARG A 130 -3.19 15.24 8.88
N LYS A 131 -3.59 14.28 9.73
CA LYS A 131 -2.92 13.99 11.02
C LYS A 131 -1.55 13.33 10.86
N VAL A 132 -1.25 12.85 9.66
CA VAL A 132 0.00 12.18 9.33
C VAL A 132 1.05 13.22 8.92
N GLY A 133 0.81 14.53 9.08
CA GLY A 133 1.85 15.56 8.92
C GLY A 133 2.74 15.39 7.68
N ILE A 134 2.20 14.79 6.60
CA ILE A 134 3.01 14.28 5.52
C ILE A 134 3.41 15.49 4.72
N ASN A 135 4.64 15.93 4.91
CA ASN A 135 5.24 16.90 4.04
C ASN A 135 5.66 16.15 2.77
N PHE A 136 4.75 16.01 1.83
CA PHE A 136 5.12 15.54 0.51
C PHE A 136 5.99 16.60 -0.13
N ASP A 137 7.20 16.21 -0.50
CA ASP A 137 8.09 17.05 -1.27
C ASP A 137 7.41 17.46 -2.58
N GLY A 138 7.50 18.74 -2.93
CA GLY A 138 6.93 19.28 -4.15
C GLY A 138 7.52 18.64 -5.40
N ASP A 139 8.80 18.30 -5.39
CA ASP A 139 9.45 17.59 -6.51
C ASP A 139 8.87 16.18 -6.66
N TYR A 140 8.66 15.49 -5.54
CA TYR A 140 8.01 14.18 -5.55
C TYR A 140 6.58 14.25 -6.10
N ILE A 141 5.77 15.24 -5.68
CA ILE A 141 4.41 15.41 -6.21
C ILE A 141 4.42 15.66 -7.71
N ARG A 142 5.31 16.55 -8.18
CA ARG A 142 5.46 16.84 -9.61
C ARG A 142 5.85 15.59 -10.40
N GLU A 143 6.81 14.80 -9.92
CA GLU A 143 7.20 13.55 -10.56
C GLU A 143 6.04 12.53 -10.56
N LEU A 144 5.32 12.41 -9.44
CA LEU A 144 4.17 11.52 -9.33
C LEU A 144 3.11 11.87 -10.38
N VAL A 145 2.73 13.14 -10.46
CA VAL A 145 1.70 13.62 -11.38
C VAL A 145 2.14 13.44 -12.83
N SER A 146 3.32 13.96 -13.20
CA SER A 146 3.81 13.96 -14.58
C SER A 146 4.19 12.56 -15.08
N ASN A 147 4.99 11.81 -14.32
CA ASN A 147 5.59 10.57 -14.78
C ASN A 147 4.77 9.33 -14.48
N ASN A 148 3.70 9.42 -13.67
CA ASN A 148 2.94 8.26 -13.26
C ASN A 148 1.46 8.43 -13.54
N LEU A 149 0.82 9.44 -12.94
CA LEU A 149 -0.63 9.60 -13.02
C LEU A 149 -1.08 10.02 -14.43
N PHE A 150 -0.49 11.08 -14.98
CA PHE A 150 -0.82 11.52 -16.34
C PHE A 150 -0.37 10.54 -17.41
N LYS A 151 0.80 9.89 -17.26
CA LYS A 151 1.21 8.81 -18.16
C LYS A 151 0.24 7.64 -18.15
N GLU A 152 -0.34 7.30 -17.00
CA GLU A 152 -1.38 6.27 -16.93
C GLU A 152 -2.65 6.67 -17.67
N LEU A 153 -3.09 7.92 -17.52
CA LEU A 153 -4.26 8.45 -18.23
C LEU A 153 -4.02 8.61 -19.74
N ALA A 154 -2.77 8.85 -20.15
CA ALA A 154 -2.39 8.96 -21.55
C ALA A 154 -2.30 7.60 -22.28
N LYS A 155 -2.36 6.48 -21.54
CA LYS A 155 -2.48 5.15 -22.17
C LYS A 155 -3.80 5.06 -22.92
N SER A 156 -3.81 4.34 -24.04
CA SER A 156 -5.04 4.11 -24.81
C SER A 156 -6.12 3.51 -23.92
N ALA A 157 -7.39 3.92 -24.10
CA ALA A 157 -8.52 3.47 -23.28
C ALA A 157 -8.68 1.94 -23.21
N SER A 158 -8.16 1.20 -24.21
CA SER A 158 -8.10 -0.26 -24.23
C SER A 158 -7.08 -0.90 -23.26
N LYS A 159 -6.10 -0.12 -22.76
CA LYS A 159 -5.00 -0.60 -21.91
C LYS A 159 -5.17 -0.24 -20.43
N THR A 160 -6.09 0.67 -20.11
CA THR A 160 -6.34 1.09 -18.72
C THR A 160 -7.74 0.71 -18.31
N THR A 161 -7.86 -0.06 -17.22
CA THR A 161 -9.16 -0.41 -16.65
C THR A 161 -9.82 0.83 -16.05
N SER A 162 -11.13 1.01 -16.30
CA SER A 162 -11.89 2.18 -15.81
C SER A 162 -11.78 2.41 -14.30
N SER A 163 -11.64 1.35 -13.50
CA SER A 163 -11.47 1.47 -12.04
C SER A 163 -10.11 2.07 -11.65
N VAL A 164 -9.04 1.76 -12.37
CA VAL A 164 -7.72 2.36 -12.17
C VAL A 164 -7.74 3.84 -12.55
N CYS A 165 -8.37 4.20 -13.68
CA CYS A 165 -8.56 5.60 -14.06
C CYS A 165 -9.31 6.40 -12.99
N CYS A 166 -10.41 5.84 -12.46
CA CYS A 166 -11.18 6.46 -11.38
C CYS A 166 -10.28 6.76 -10.17
N GLN A 167 -9.44 5.80 -9.77
CA GLN A 167 -8.52 6.02 -8.65
C GLN A 167 -7.42 7.03 -8.95
N VAL A 168 -6.91 7.09 -10.19
CA VAL A 168 -5.97 8.14 -10.60
C VAL A 168 -6.61 9.52 -10.45
N PHE A 169 -7.86 9.70 -10.90
CA PHE A 169 -8.58 10.97 -10.72
C PHE A 169 -8.81 11.31 -9.24
N GLN A 170 -9.13 10.33 -8.39
CA GLN A 170 -9.28 10.56 -6.95
C GLN A 170 -7.97 11.06 -6.32
N VAL A 171 -6.84 10.44 -6.65
CA VAL A 171 -5.52 10.85 -6.18
C VAL A 171 -5.18 12.27 -6.65
N LEU A 172 -5.41 12.58 -7.92
CA LEU A 172 -5.21 13.94 -8.46
C LEU A 172 -6.08 14.98 -7.75
N GLY A 173 -7.35 14.65 -7.50
CA GLY A 173 -8.27 15.53 -6.76
C GLY A 173 -7.79 15.79 -5.33
N SER A 174 -7.31 14.76 -4.64
CA SER A 174 -6.70 14.91 -3.32
C SER A 174 -5.43 15.76 -3.37
N LEU A 175 -4.51 15.50 -4.30
CA LEU A 175 -3.30 16.32 -4.46
C LEU A 175 -3.63 17.79 -4.71
N ALA A 176 -4.61 18.10 -5.57
CA ALA A 176 -5.07 19.46 -5.81
C ALA A 176 -5.68 20.10 -4.55
N ARG A 177 -6.41 19.33 -3.75
CA ARG A 177 -7.05 19.81 -2.51
C ARG A 177 -6.05 20.08 -1.38
N TYR A 178 -5.03 19.23 -1.25
CA TYR A 178 -4.11 19.23 -0.11
C TYR A 178 -2.76 19.91 -0.43
N PHE A 179 -2.34 19.90 -1.69
CA PHE A 179 -1.04 20.41 -2.16
C PHE A 179 -1.18 21.29 -3.43
N PRO A 180 -2.06 22.31 -3.43
CA PRO A 180 -2.33 23.11 -4.64
C PRO A 180 -1.09 23.82 -5.20
N GLY A 181 -0.16 24.24 -4.32
CA GLY A 181 1.09 24.91 -4.73
C GLY A 181 2.07 24.01 -5.50
N HIS A 182 1.91 22.69 -5.43
CA HIS A 182 2.75 21.73 -6.16
C HIS A 182 2.10 21.23 -7.46
N MET A 183 0.86 21.66 -7.75
CA MET A 183 0.06 21.21 -8.91
C MET A 183 0.04 22.22 -10.07
N THR A 184 0.64 23.40 -9.90
CA THR A 184 0.49 24.57 -10.79
C THR A 184 1.75 24.94 -11.58
N THR A 185 2.78 24.09 -11.56
CA THR A 185 4.07 24.31 -12.24
C THR A 185 4.47 23.11 -13.07
#